data_AF-A0A7K1DPC2-F1
#
_entry.id   AF-A0A7K1DPC2-F1
#
_cell.length_a   1.000
_cell.length_b   1.000
_cell.length_c   1.000
_cell.angle_alpha   90.00
_cell.angle_beta   90.00
_cell.angle_gamma   90.00
#
_symmetry.space_group_name_H-M   'P 1'
#
loop_
_entity.id
_entity.type
_entity.pdbx_description
1 polymer ?
#
loop_
_entity_poly.entity_id
_entity_poly.type
_entity_poly.pdbx_seq_one_letter_code
_entity_poly.pdbx_strand_id
1 'polypeptide(L)' 'MNFAFSEEQEELRKTVRAFLDAKSSEASVREQMDTEAGFDQAVWSQMGE' A
#
# COMPACT_ATOMS: atom_id res chain seq x y z
N MET A 1 1.50 -25.38 -16.69
CA MET A 1 0.99 -24.56 -15.57
C MET A 1 1.26 -23.11 -15.91
N ASN A 2 0.23 -22.25 -15.95
CA ASN A 2 0.42 -20.83 -16.22
C ASN A 2 0.68 -20.12 -14.88
N PHE A 3 1.84 -19.46 -14.76
CA PHE A 3 2.27 -18.73 -13.56
C PHE A 3 2.06 -17.22 -13.70
N ALA A 4 1.49 -16.76 -14.81
CA ALA A 4 1.12 -15.36 -14.98
C ALA A 4 -0.06 -15.02 -14.06
N PHE A 5 -0.06 -13.79 -13.55
CA PHE A 5 -1.22 -13.21 -12.87
C PHE A 5 -2.42 -13.14 -13.82
N SER A 6 -3.63 -13.23 -13.27
CA SER A 6 -4.83 -12.86 -14.00
C SER A 6 -4.86 -11.36 -14.27
N GLU A 7 -5.68 -10.93 -15.23
CA GLU A 7 -5.92 -9.51 -15.50
C GLU A 7 -6.43 -8.78 -14.26
N GLU A 8 -7.36 -9.38 -13.51
CA GLU A 8 -7.88 -8.85 -12.24
C GLU A 8 -6.77 -8.66 -11.19
N GLN A 9 -5.85 -9.62 -11.09
CA GLN A 9 -4.71 -9.53 -10.17
C GLN A 9 -3.75 -8.40 -10.57
N GLU A 10 -3.54 -8.17 -11.88
CA GLU A 10 -2.73 -7.05 -12.34
C GLU A 10 -3.41 -5.70 -12.07
N GLU A 11 -4.72 -5.59 -12.27
CA GLU A 11 -5.47 -4.36 -11.95
C GLU A 11 -5.46 -4.07 -10.45
N LEU A 12 -5.61 -5.09 -9.61
CA LEU A 12 -5.46 -4.95 -8.16
C LEU A 12 -4.06 -4.43 -7.79
N ARG A 13 -3.01 -5.01 -8.38
CA ARG A 13 -1.62 -4.58 -8.11
C ARG A 13 -1.38 -3.14 -8.52
N LYS A 14 -1.89 -2.71 -9.68
CA LYS A 14 -1.80 -1.32 -10.14
C LYS A 14 -2.49 -0.37 -9.18
N THR A 15 -3.70 -0.73 -8.74
CA THR A 15 -4.50 0.07 -7.81
C THR A 15 -3.81 0.23 -6.46
N VAL A 16 -3.34 -0.88 -5.87
CA VAL A 16 -2.60 -0.87 -4.60
C VAL A 16 -1.31 -0.06 -4.71
N ARG A 17 -0.56 -0.21 -5.82
CA ARG A 17 0.65 0.58 -6.06
C ARG A 17 0.36 2.08 -6.12
N ALA A 18 -0.64 2.49 -6.91
CA ALA A 18 -0.99 3.90 -7.03
C ALA A 18 -1.45 4.51 -5.69
N PHE A 19 -2.20 3.74 -4.89
CA PHE A 19 -2.60 4.16 -3.55
C PHE A 19 -1.39 4.38 -2.63
N LEU A 20 -0.48 3.40 -2.53
CA LEU A 20 0.70 3.50 -1.67
C LEU A 20 1.67 4.58 -2.15
N ASP A 21 1.85 4.76 -3.46
CA ASP A 21 2.66 5.87 -3.99
C ASP A 21 2.11 7.24 -3.56
N ALA A 22 0.79 7.39 -3.44
CA ALA A 22 0.15 8.63 -2.99
C ALA A 22 0.15 8.83 -1.47
N LYS A 23 0.24 7.75 -0.69
CA LYS A 23 0.09 7.79 0.79
C LYS A 23 1.39 7.55 1.56
N SER A 24 2.40 6.95 0.94
CA SER A 24 3.64 6.52 1.59
C SER A 24 4.85 7.33 1.11
N SER A 25 4.77 8.65 1.26
CA SER A 25 5.92 9.52 1.01
C SER A 25 7.10 9.16 1.93
N GLU A 26 8.33 9.46 1.53
CA GLU A 26 9.51 9.20 2.37
C GLU A 26 9.39 9.87 3.75
N ALA A 27 8.86 11.09 3.81
CA ALA A 27 8.64 11.80 5.06
C ALA A 27 7.64 11.05 5.96
N SER A 28 6.51 10.62 5.40
CA SER A 28 5.51 9.85 6.13
C SER A 28 6.07 8.51 6.64
N VAL A 29 6.92 7.85 5.83
CA VAL A 29 7.59 6.61 6.27
C VAL A 29 8.55 6.88 7.42
N ARG A 30 9.35 7.96 7.37
CA ARG A 30 10.25 8.34 8.46
C ARG A 30 9.47 8.65 9.75
N GLU A 31 8.37 9.40 9.66
CA GLU A 31 7.49 9.67 10.80
C GLU A 31 6.92 8.38 11.40
N GLN A 32 6.45 7.45 10.56
CA GLN A 32 5.92 6.16 10.99
C GLN A 32 6.97 5.30 11.69
N MET A 33 8.23 5.32 11.23
CA MET A 33 9.33 4.58 11.86
C MET A 33 9.63 5.03 13.29
N ASP A 34 9.31 6.28 13.65
CA ASP A 34 9.47 6.81 15.01
C ASP A 34 8.30 6.43 15.94
N THR A 35 7.22 5.86 15.40
CA THR A 35 6.07 5.36 16.17
C THR A 35 6.25 3.90 16.57
N GLU A 36 5.62 3.48 17.66
CA GLU A 36 5.60 2.07 18.08
C GLU A 36 4.91 1.15 17.05
N ALA A 37 3.90 1.67 16.34
CA ALA A 37 3.15 0.90 15.35
C ALA A 37 3.96 0.66 14.07
N GLY A 38 4.82 1.60 13.66
CA GLY A 38 5.59 1.50 12.42
C GLY A 38 4.78 1.74 11.14
N PHE A 39 3.50 2.14 11.24
CA PHE A 39 2.62 2.44 10.12
C PHE A 39 1.47 3.38 10.55
N ASP A 40 0.86 4.05 9.57
CA ASP A 40 -0.36 4.84 9.80
C ASP A 40 -1.62 3.96 9.73
N GLN A 41 -2.25 3.74 10.89
CA GLN A 41 -3.47 2.93 11.00
C GLN A 41 -4.61 3.44 10.11
N ALA A 42 -4.75 4.75 9.91
CA ALA A 42 -5.82 5.31 9.08
C ALA A 42 -5.60 4.98 7.60
N VAL A 43 -4.35 5.03 7.11
CA VAL A 43 -4.01 4.63 5.74
C VAL A 43 -4.31 3.15 5.51
N TRP A 44 -4.01 2.30 6.49
CA TRP A 44 -4.30 0.86 6.38
C TRP A 44 -5.79 0.53 6.44
N SER A 45 -6.56 1.23 7.29
CA SER A 45 -8.02 1.12 7.27
C SER A 45 -8.59 1.54 5.92
N GLN A 46 -8.13 2.66 5.36
CA GLN A 46 -8.57 3.14 4.05
C GLN A 46 -8.26 2.15 2.92
N MET A 47 -7.15 1.41 2.99
CA MET A 47 -6.80 0.40 1.99
C MET A 47 -7.74 -0.82 2.02
N GLY A 48 -8.35 -1.11 3.17
CA GLY A 48 -9.25 -2.24 3.36
C GLY A 48 -10.73 -1.95 3.08
N GLU A 49 -11.08 -0.69 2.81
CA GLU A 49 -12.41 -0.24 2.37
C GLU A 49 -12.62 -0.49 0.87
#